data_AF-A0A962SS22-F1
#
_entry.id   AF-A0A962SS22-F1
#
_cell.length_a   1.000
_cell.length_b   1.000
_cell.length_c   1.000
_cell.angle_alpha   90.00
_cell.angle_beta   90.00
_cell.angle_gamma   90.00
#
_symmetry.space_group_name_H-M   'P 1'
#
loop_
_entity.id
_entity.type
_entity.pdbx_description
1 polymer ?
#
loop_
_entity_poly.entity_id
_entity_poly.type
_entity_poly.pdbx_seq_one_letter_code
_entity_poly.pdbx_strand_id
1 'polypeptide(L)'
;MLSSPFSWAADVQPVAPFQARYELYGVGLPLGEAFMALDYPEPNRYAMRFEVRPNRLVALLASHQVKEQASGEIRNGEVQPLQYAQQADAGGEARDIQLRFDWSARRVEARNNAEQVILPLSPGVTDPLSLHLTVMWDLERGQLPEQYALIDGTQIRTYQIRSEGEEMLKTALGELL
;
A
#
# COMPACT_ATOMS: atom_id res chain seq x y z
N MET A 1 32.32 33.21 -16.67
CA MET A 1 31.99 32.17 -15.68
C MET A 1 30.48 32.03 -15.69
N LEU A 2 29.95 30.97 -16.28
CA LEU A 2 28.51 30.70 -16.32
C LEU A 2 28.18 29.82 -15.11
N SER A 3 27.58 30.41 -14.09
CA SER A 3 26.97 29.68 -12.98
C SER A 3 25.64 29.10 -13.46
N SER A 4 25.62 27.80 -13.75
CA SER A 4 24.37 27.06 -13.94
C SER A 4 23.55 27.13 -12.64
N PRO A 5 22.27 27.50 -12.67
CA PRO A 5 21.42 27.34 -11.50
C PRO A 5 21.20 25.84 -11.27
N PHE A 6 21.46 25.40 -10.05
CA PHE A 6 20.99 24.12 -9.54
C PHE A 6 19.46 24.15 -9.62
N SER A 7 18.89 23.41 -10.56
CA SER A 7 17.45 23.16 -10.57
C SER A 7 17.18 22.20 -9.41
N TRP A 8 16.55 22.69 -8.35
CA TRP A 8 15.91 21.79 -7.40
C TRP A 8 14.82 21.07 -8.19
N ALA A 9 14.97 19.76 -8.38
CA ALA A 9 13.83 18.96 -8.81
C ALA A 9 12.75 19.17 -7.75
N ALA A 10 11.59 19.68 -8.14
CA ALA A 10 10.42 19.63 -7.29
C ALA A 10 10.22 18.15 -6.97
N ASP A 11 10.20 17.80 -5.68
CA ASP A 11 10.03 16.42 -5.30
C ASP A 11 8.66 15.92 -5.79
N VAL A 12 8.70 14.94 -6.70
CA VAL A 12 7.52 14.44 -7.38
C VAL A 12 6.79 13.50 -6.44
N GLN A 13 5.57 13.87 -6.05
CA GLN A 13 4.66 12.96 -5.39
C GLN A 13 4.09 11.96 -6.41
N PRO A 14 3.94 10.68 -6.05
CA PRO A 14 3.36 9.67 -6.92
C PRO A 14 1.97 10.04 -7.47
N VAL A 15 1.10 10.51 -6.58
CA VAL A 15 -0.27 10.90 -6.90
C VAL A 15 -0.72 11.97 -5.91
N ALA A 16 -1.78 12.69 -6.24
CA ALA A 16 -2.39 13.63 -5.28
C ALA A 16 -2.96 12.87 -4.06
N PRO A 17 -3.00 13.51 -2.86
CA PRO A 17 -3.74 12.99 -1.72
C PRO A 17 -5.17 12.61 -2.11
N PHE A 18 -5.69 11.51 -1.56
CA PHE A 18 -7.03 11.04 -1.90
C PHE A 18 -7.71 10.36 -0.72
N GLN A 19 -9.04 10.26 -0.86
CA GLN A 19 -9.88 9.36 -0.08
C GLN A 19 -10.73 8.56 -1.06
N ALA A 20 -10.71 7.24 -0.92
CA ALA A 20 -11.46 6.32 -1.76
C ALA A 20 -12.34 5.42 -0.88
N ARG A 21 -13.52 5.12 -1.38
CA ARG A 21 -14.46 4.18 -0.77
C ARG A 21 -14.80 3.11 -1.79
N TYR A 22 -14.71 1.85 -1.37
CA TYR A 22 -14.92 0.68 -2.19
C TYR A 22 -16.06 -0.15 -1.62
N GLU A 23 -16.89 -0.71 -2.49
CA GLU A 23 -17.85 -1.73 -2.11
C GLU A 23 -17.20 -3.11 -2.23
N LEU A 24 -17.32 -3.93 -1.19
CA LEU A 24 -16.77 -5.28 -1.17
C LEU A 24 -17.86 -6.29 -1.48
N TYR A 25 -17.57 -7.23 -2.38
CA TYR A 25 -18.48 -8.31 -2.76
C TYR A 25 -17.79 -9.68 -2.60
N GLY A 26 -18.56 -10.70 -2.22
CA GLY A 26 -18.11 -12.09 -2.15
C GLY A 26 -19.23 -13.04 -2.56
N VAL A 27 -18.93 -13.96 -3.50
CA VAL A 27 -19.93 -14.86 -4.12
C VAL A 27 -21.16 -14.07 -4.63
N GLY A 28 -20.95 -12.87 -5.18
CA GLY A 28 -22.00 -12.00 -5.69
C GLY A 28 -22.83 -11.24 -4.63
N LEU A 29 -22.51 -11.38 -3.34
CA LEU A 29 -23.22 -10.70 -2.26
C LEU A 29 -22.39 -9.54 -1.71
N PRO A 30 -23.01 -8.39 -1.38
CA PRO A 30 -22.30 -7.30 -0.72
C PRO A 30 -21.83 -7.76 0.66
N LEU A 31 -20.55 -7.55 0.96
CA LEU A 31 -19.92 -7.90 2.23
C LEU A 31 -19.73 -6.67 3.14
N GLY A 32 -19.59 -5.49 2.55
CA GLY A 32 -19.32 -4.26 3.30
C GLY A 32 -18.65 -3.20 2.44
N GLU A 33 -17.96 -2.28 3.11
CA GLU A 33 -17.21 -1.20 2.49
C GLU A 33 -15.76 -1.21 2.95
N ALA A 34 -14.86 -0.73 2.09
CA ALA A 34 -13.50 -0.40 2.47
C ALA A 34 -13.23 1.08 2.24
N PHE A 35 -12.42 1.68 3.11
CA PHE A 35 -11.99 3.07 3.04
C PHE A 35 -10.48 3.11 2.93
N MET A 36 -9.96 3.86 1.95
CA MET A 36 -8.53 4.11 1.80
C MET A 36 -8.28 5.61 1.80
N ALA A 37 -7.23 6.05 2.47
CA ALA A 37 -6.78 7.43 2.44
C ALA A 37 -5.26 7.51 2.29
N LEU A 38 -4.80 8.47 1.51
CA LEU A 38 -3.40 8.84 1.35
C LEU A 38 -3.25 10.34 1.66
N ASP A 39 -2.34 10.65 2.57
CA ASP A 39 -1.95 12.00 2.95
C ASP A 39 -0.42 12.15 2.83
N TYR A 40 0.06 13.38 2.65
CA TYR A 40 1.48 13.73 2.72
C TYR A 40 1.73 14.72 3.88
N PRO A 41 1.96 14.26 5.12
CA PRO A 41 2.07 15.14 6.29
C PRO A 41 3.26 16.10 6.23
N GLU A 42 4.32 15.72 5.52
CA GLU A 42 5.51 16.53 5.28
C GLU A 42 5.98 16.30 3.84
N PRO A 43 6.85 17.17 3.28
CA PRO A 43 7.50 16.89 2.00
C PRO A 43 8.15 15.51 2.02
N ASN A 44 7.88 14.71 0.99
CA ASN A 44 8.41 13.35 0.84
C ASN A 44 8.04 12.37 1.96
N ARG A 45 7.06 12.67 2.79
CA ARG A 45 6.51 11.73 3.78
C ARG A 45 5.10 11.39 3.39
N TYR A 46 4.79 10.11 3.26
CA TYR A 46 3.42 9.65 3.03
C TYR A 46 2.87 8.97 4.27
N ALA A 47 1.55 9.05 4.43
CA ALA A 47 0.80 8.28 5.40
C ALA A 47 -0.45 7.72 4.71
N MET A 48 -0.61 6.41 4.74
CA MET A 48 -1.75 5.69 4.20
C MET A 48 -2.53 4.99 5.31
N ARG A 49 -3.84 4.94 5.15
CA ARG A 49 -4.74 4.19 6.02
C ARG A 49 -5.73 3.39 5.17
N PHE A 50 -6.02 2.18 5.61
CA PHE A 50 -7.05 1.34 5.02
C PHE A 50 -7.92 0.71 6.12
N GLU A 51 -9.23 0.71 5.94
CA GLU A 51 -10.17 0.11 6.89
C GLU A 51 -11.28 -0.62 6.16
N VAL A 52 -11.56 -1.86 6.55
CA VAL A 52 -12.71 -2.64 6.10
C VAL A 52 -13.79 -2.65 7.16
N ARG A 53 -15.01 -2.32 6.76
CA ARG A 53 -16.20 -2.35 7.60
C ARG A 53 -17.23 -3.33 7.01
N PRO A 54 -17.54 -4.43 7.69
CA PRO A 54 -18.54 -5.36 7.23
C PRO A 54 -19.93 -4.73 7.32
N ASN A 55 -20.84 -5.16 6.45
CA ASN A 55 -22.24 -4.75 6.56
C ASN A 55 -22.89 -5.39 7.80
N ARG A 56 -24.09 -4.90 8.16
CA ARG A 56 -24.79 -5.31 9.38
C ARG A 56 -25.13 -6.81 9.43
N LEU A 57 -25.35 -7.46 8.28
CA LEU A 57 -25.67 -8.89 8.24
C LEU A 57 -24.43 -9.74 8.47
N VAL A 58 -23.32 -9.40 7.80
CA VAL A 58 -22.03 -10.06 7.99
C VAL A 58 -21.52 -9.86 9.41
N ALA A 59 -21.64 -8.65 9.96
CA ALA A 59 -21.21 -8.31 11.32
C ALA A 59 -21.95 -9.12 12.42
N LEU A 60 -23.13 -9.66 12.15
CA LEU A 60 -23.86 -10.54 13.09
C LEU A 60 -23.31 -11.97 13.10
N LEU A 61 -22.65 -12.39 12.03
CA LEU A 61 -22.14 -13.75 11.87
C LEU A 61 -20.68 -13.87 12.28
N ALA A 62 -19.87 -12.83 12.02
CA ALA A 62 -18.47 -12.79 12.42
C ALA A 62 -17.90 -11.37 12.36
N SER A 63 -17.02 -11.05 13.32
CA SER A 63 -16.25 -9.80 13.36
C SER A 63 -15.16 -9.82 12.30
N HIS A 64 -15.50 -9.49 11.05
CA HIS A 64 -14.52 -9.32 9.98
C HIS A 64 -14.11 -7.86 9.87
N GLN A 65 -13.08 -7.45 10.61
CA GLN A 65 -12.54 -6.08 10.53
C GLN A 65 -11.09 -6.14 10.10
N VAL A 66 -10.69 -5.21 9.25
CA VAL A 66 -9.28 -5.01 8.89
C VAL A 66 -8.97 -3.53 9.03
N LYS A 67 -7.87 -3.21 9.68
CA LYS A 67 -7.30 -1.87 9.77
C LYS A 67 -5.83 -1.95 9.44
N GLU A 68 -5.40 -1.17 8.47
CA GLU A 68 -4.01 -1.05 8.06
C GLU A 68 -3.57 0.40 8.08
N GLN A 69 -2.31 0.60 8.42
CA GLN A 69 -1.64 1.88 8.36
C GLN A 69 -0.24 1.67 7.82
N ALA A 70 0.18 2.53 6.90
CA ALA A 70 1.53 2.55 6.39
C ALA A 70 2.05 3.99 6.36
N SER A 71 3.32 4.16 6.63
CA SER A 71 3.99 5.44 6.45
C SER A 71 5.41 5.23 5.99
N GLY A 72 5.92 6.19 5.25
CA GLY A 72 7.26 6.10 4.73
C GLY A 72 7.71 7.36 4.05
N GLU A 73 8.72 7.21 3.22
CA GLU A 73 9.27 8.31 2.44
C GLU A 73 9.23 8.06 0.95
N ILE A 74 9.18 9.17 0.22
CA ILE A 74 9.34 9.21 -1.23
C ILE A 74 10.77 9.65 -1.51
N ARG A 75 11.59 8.78 -2.09
CA ARG A 75 13.02 9.09 -2.30
C ARG A 75 13.51 8.53 -3.61
N ASN A 76 14.20 9.35 -4.40
CA ASN A 76 14.73 8.99 -5.72
C ASN A 76 13.65 8.40 -6.66
N GLY A 77 12.41 8.85 -6.52
CA GLY A 77 11.30 8.34 -7.30
C GLY A 77 10.78 6.97 -6.83
N GLU A 78 11.19 6.47 -5.67
CA GLU A 78 10.69 5.21 -5.09
C GLU A 78 9.88 5.48 -3.82
N VAL A 79 8.87 4.64 -3.59
CA VAL A 79 8.16 4.55 -2.31
C VAL A 79 8.98 3.67 -1.37
N GLN A 80 9.44 4.23 -0.25
CA GLN A 80 10.24 3.55 0.75
C GLN A 80 9.48 3.52 2.09
N PRO A 81 8.76 2.43 2.39
CA PRO A 81 8.09 2.24 3.68
C PRO A 81 9.03 2.40 4.86
N LEU A 82 8.54 2.99 5.94
CA LEU A 82 9.25 3.07 7.22
C LEU A 82 8.54 2.26 8.29
N GLN A 83 7.20 2.31 8.30
CA GLN A 83 6.37 1.59 9.26
C GLN A 83 5.10 1.09 8.59
N TYR A 84 4.69 -0.13 8.95
CA TYR A 84 3.40 -0.70 8.60
C TYR A 84 2.80 -1.41 9.81
N ALA A 85 1.49 -1.29 9.97
CA ALA A 85 0.72 -2.01 10.97
C ALA A 85 -0.58 -2.55 10.38
N GLN A 86 -0.92 -3.79 10.68
CA GLN A 86 -2.21 -4.39 10.37
C GLN A 86 -2.84 -4.96 11.64
N GLN A 87 -4.12 -4.68 11.82
CA GLN A 87 -4.98 -5.34 12.80
C GLN A 87 -6.16 -5.90 12.04
N ALA A 88 -6.29 -7.22 12.04
CA ALA A 88 -7.42 -7.90 11.44
C ALA A 88 -8.06 -8.86 12.45
N ASP A 89 -9.38 -8.93 12.43
CA ASP A 89 -10.17 -9.99 13.06
C ASP A 89 -10.86 -10.76 11.94
N ALA A 90 -10.62 -12.06 11.86
CA ALA A 90 -11.15 -12.94 10.83
C ALA A 90 -12.09 -14.01 11.44
N GLY A 91 -12.96 -13.59 12.37
CA GLY A 91 -13.99 -14.48 12.91
C GLY A 91 -13.44 -15.64 13.76
N GLY A 92 -12.37 -15.38 14.52
CA GLY A 92 -11.84 -16.34 15.50
C GLY A 92 -10.35 -16.19 15.81
N GLU A 93 -9.57 -15.66 14.87
CA GLU A 93 -8.16 -15.36 15.07
C GLU A 93 -7.90 -13.89 14.74
N ALA A 94 -7.43 -13.15 15.75
CA ALA A 94 -6.92 -11.81 15.54
C ALA A 94 -5.53 -11.92 14.93
N ARG A 95 -5.24 -11.14 13.88
CA ARG A 95 -3.92 -10.99 13.25
C ARG A 95 -3.43 -9.57 13.54
N ASP A 96 -2.30 -9.46 14.24
CA ASP A 96 -1.56 -8.22 14.40
C ASP A 96 -0.21 -8.37 13.66
N ILE A 97 0.11 -7.44 12.77
CA ILE A 97 1.39 -7.39 12.08
C ILE A 97 2.00 -6.02 12.25
N GLN A 98 3.29 -5.97 12.52
CA GLN A 98 4.08 -4.74 12.55
C GLN A 98 5.36 -4.93 11.75
N LEU A 99 5.64 -3.98 10.85
CA LEU A 99 6.88 -3.92 10.08
C LEU A 99 7.58 -2.61 10.36
N ARG A 100 8.89 -2.66 10.61
CA ARG A 100 9.76 -1.48 10.78
C ARG A 100 10.96 -1.59 9.86
N PHE A 101 11.03 -0.69 8.89
CA PHE A 101 12.04 -0.69 7.85
C PHE A 101 13.20 0.21 8.24
N ASP A 102 14.42 -0.32 8.11
CA ASP A 102 15.66 0.41 8.31
C ASP A 102 16.49 0.30 7.02
N TRP A 103 16.22 1.22 6.09
CA TRP A 103 16.90 1.31 4.80
C TRP A 103 18.39 1.53 4.94
N SER A 104 18.83 2.23 5.99
CA SER A 104 20.24 2.50 6.24
C SER A 104 21.00 1.23 6.62
N ALA A 105 20.40 0.39 7.46
CA ALA A 105 20.96 -0.90 7.88
C ALA A 105 20.57 -2.06 6.94
N ARG A 106 19.77 -1.81 5.91
CA ARG A 106 19.26 -2.81 4.94
C ARG A 106 18.57 -3.99 5.63
N ARG A 107 17.70 -3.68 6.59
CA ARG A 107 16.93 -4.68 7.34
C ARG A 107 15.51 -4.21 7.59
N VAL A 108 14.60 -5.16 7.77
CA VAL A 108 13.24 -4.91 8.25
C VAL A 108 12.96 -5.82 9.44
N GLU A 109 12.47 -5.23 10.52
CA GLU A 109 11.94 -5.98 11.66
C GLU A 109 10.48 -6.29 11.35
N ALA A 110 10.14 -7.58 11.23
CA ALA A 110 8.78 -8.04 11.01
C ALA A 110 8.29 -8.81 12.23
N ARG A 111 7.12 -8.45 12.73
CA ARG A 111 6.49 -9.07 13.90
C ARG A 111 5.05 -9.43 13.59
N ASN A 112 4.64 -10.60 14.06
CA ASN A 112 3.24 -10.96 14.17
C ASN A 112 2.92 -11.43 15.60
N ASN A 113 1.74 -12.01 15.83
CA ASN A 113 1.34 -12.54 17.14
C ASN A 113 2.23 -13.65 17.69
N ALA A 114 2.87 -14.43 16.81
CA ALA A 114 3.61 -15.64 17.17
C ALA A 114 5.12 -15.40 17.25
N GLU A 115 5.67 -14.53 16.40
CA GLU A 115 7.11 -14.38 16.24
C GLU A 115 7.55 -12.96 15.86
N GLN A 116 8.85 -12.73 16.01
CA GLN A 116 9.56 -11.56 15.51
C GLN A 116 10.82 -12.01 14.78
N VAL A 117 10.99 -11.53 13.56
CA VAL A 117 12.11 -11.87 12.68
C VAL A 117 12.74 -10.62 12.09
N ILE A 118 14.01 -10.72 11.70
CA ILE A 118 14.70 -9.68 10.94
C ILE A 118 14.93 -10.22 9.53
N LEU A 119 14.42 -9.51 8.53
CA LEU A 119 14.56 -9.89 7.13
C LEU A 119 15.53 -8.94 6.41
N PRO A 120 16.25 -9.41 5.39
CA PRO A 120 17.07 -8.55 4.56
C PRO A 120 16.17 -7.58 3.77
N LEU A 121 16.55 -6.30 3.74
CA LEU A 121 15.80 -5.27 3.00
C LEU A 121 16.57 -4.89 1.74
N SER A 122 16.10 -5.38 0.60
CA SER A 122 16.57 -5.01 -0.73
C SER A 122 15.73 -3.85 -1.29
N PRO A 123 16.28 -3.04 -2.21
CA PRO A 123 15.49 -2.04 -2.95
C PRO A 123 14.23 -2.65 -3.58
N GLY A 124 13.13 -1.91 -3.55
CA GLY A 124 11.83 -2.34 -4.08
C GLY A 124 11.01 -3.27 -3.19
N VAL A 125 11.55 -3.79 -2.08
CA VAL A 125 10.73 -4.54 -1.10
C VAL A 125 9.82 -3.57 -0.36
N THR A 126 8.52 -3.87 -0.33
CA THR A 126 7.49 -3.01 0.26
C THR A 126 6.61 -3.74 1.28
N ASP A 127 5.61 -3.04 1.84
CA ASP A 127 4.53 -3.62 2.64
C ASP A 127 3.21 -3.68 1.82
N PRO A 128 2.19 -4.44 2.26
CA PRO A 128 0.95 -4.60 1.51
C PRO A 128 0.23 -3.29 1.16
N LEU A 129 0.19 -2.32 2.07
CA LEU A 129 -0.55 -1.08 1.84
C LEU A 129 0.25 -0.10 0.99
N SER A 130 1.55 0.04 1.24
CA SER A 130 2.44 0.87 0.44
C SER A 130 2.59 0.37 -1.00
N LEU A 131 2.39 -0.93 -1.25
CA LEU A 131 2.35 -1.48 -2.61
C LEU A 131 1.32 -0.76 -3.49
N HIS A 132 0.16 -0.36 -2.95
CA HIS A 132 -0.83 0.40 -3.73
C HIS A 132 -0.24 1.72 -4.26
N LEU A 133 0.50 2.45 -3.42
CA LEU A 133 1.15 3.69 -3.82
C LEU A 133 2.27 3.45 -4.84
N THR A 134 3.06 2.39 -4.66
CA THR A 134 4.09 1.98 -5.63
C THR A 134 3.46 1.70 -6.99
N VAL A 135 2.41 0.87 -7.03
CA VAL A 135 1.71 0.51 -8.28
C VAL A 135 1.11 1.73 -8.96
N MET A 136 0.47 2.63 -8.20
CA MET A 136 -0.08 3.87 -8.75
C MET A 136 1.01 4.74 -9.39
N TRP A 137 2.20 4.79 -8.78
CA TRP A 137 3.32 5.53 -9.36
C TRP A 137 3.86 4.88 -10.64
N ASP A 138 4.04 3.57 -10.59
CA ASP A 138 4.57 2.79 -11.70
C ASP A 138 3.62 2.88 -12.91
N LEU A 139 2.30 2.87 -12.67
CA LEU A 139 1.27 3.16 -13.68
C LEU A 139 1.42 4.56 -14.28
N GLU A 140 1.52 5.60 -13.45
CA GLU A 140 1.63 6.99 -13.92
C GLU A 140 2.85 7.19 -14.82
N ARG A 141 3.94 6.46 -14.55
CA ARG A 141 5.18 6.50 -15.34
C ARG A 141 5.18 5.57 -16.55
N GLY A 142 4.15 4.74 -16.73
CA GLY A 142 4.13 3.68 -17.74
C GLY A 142 5.19 2.61 -17.52
N GLN A 143 5.58 2.37 -16.27
CA GLN A 143 6.66 1.47 -15.84
C GLN A 143 6.14 0.37 -14.92
N LEU A 144 5.19 -0.44 -15.39
CA LEU A 144 4.68 -1.54 -14.58
C LEU A 144 5.64 -2.75 -14.61
N PRO A 145 6.29 -3.13 -13.51
CA PRO A 145 7.14 -4.31 -13.48
C PRO A 145 6.31 -5.61 -13.54
N GLU A 146 6.95 -6.69 -13.99
CA GLU A 146 6.32 -8.02 -14.03
C GLU A 146 6.07 -8.61 -12.63
N GLN A 147 6.74 -8.08 -11.60
CA GLN A 147 6.64 -8.59 -10.23
C GLN A 147 6.89 -7.52 -9.18
N TYR A 148 6.31 -7.72 -8.00
CA TYR A 148 6.58 -6.95 -6.79
C TYR A 148 7.01 -7.87 -5.65
N ALA A 149 7.95 -7.43 -4.84
CA ALA A 149 8.33 -8.10 -3.60
C ALA A 149 7.75 -7.33 -2.41
N LEU A 150 7.00 -8.01 -1.55
CA LEU A 150 6.49 -7.43 -0.32
C LEU A 150 6.62 -8.38 0.86
N ILE A 151 6.56 -7.81 2.05
CA ILE A 151 6.52 -8.58 3.29
C ILE A 151 5.06 -8.93 3.59
N ASP A 152 4.75 -10.22 3.51
CA ASP A 152 3.46 -10.79 3.91
C ASP A 152 3.62 -11.52 5.24
N GLY A 153 3.05 -10.93 6.30
CA GLY A 153 3.26 -11.39 7.67
C GLY A 153 4.70 -11.18 8.12
N THR A 154 5.47 -12.26 8.11
CA THR A 154 6.88 -12.30 8.55
C THR A 154 7.81 -12.85 7.46
N GLN A 155 7.34 -12.90 6.20
CA GLN A 155 8.08 -13.45 5.08
C GLN A 155 8.08 -12.49 3.89
N ILE A 156 9.18 -12.43 3.15
CA ILE A 156 9.21 -11.75 1.86
C ILE A 156 8.62 -12.69 0.81
N ARG A 157 7.64 -12.20 0.06
CA ARG A 157 6.98 -12.90 -1.05
C ARG A 157 7.07 -12.05 -2.31
N THR A 158 7.29 -12.72 -3.43
CA THR A 158 7.26 -12.10 -4.76
C THR A 158 5.96 -12.48 -5.46
N TYR A 159 5.20 -11.47 -5.88
CA TYR A 159 3.94 -11.61 -6.60
C TYR A 159 4.14 -11.20 -8.04
N GLN A 160 3.70 -12.04 -8.97
CA GLN A 160 3.72 -11.74 -10.40
C GLN A 160 2.47 -10.95 -10.78
N ILE A 161 2.66 -9.90 -11.55
CA ILE A 161 1.57 -9.16 -12.17
C ILE A 161 1.19 -9.84 -13.48
N ARG A 162 -0.11 -10.07 -13.65
CA ARG A 162 -0.68 -10.47 -14.94
C ARG A 162 -1.52 -9.31 -15.44
N SER A 163 -1.13 -8.71 -16.56
CA SER A 163 -1.99 -7.77 -17.27
C SER A 163 -3.02 -8.58 -18.06
N GLU A 164 -4.30 -8.40 -17.76
CA GLU A 164 -5.41 -9.10 -18.44
C GLU A 164 -5.94 -8.32 -19.66
N GLY A 165 -5.32 -7.18 -19.99
CA GLY A 165 -5.70 -6.28 -21.08
C GLY A 165 -5.93 -4.85 -20.60
N GLU A 166 -6.15 -3.92 -21.54
CA GLU A 166 -6.60 -2.55 -21.26
C GLU A 166 -8.14 -2.52 -21.34
N GLU A 167 -8.80 -1.99 -20.30
CA GLU A 167 -10.25 -1.78 -20.30
C GLU A 167 -10.55 -0.28 -20.30
N MET A 168 -11.30 0.19 -21.30
CA MET A 168 -11.71 1.59 -21.38
C MET A 168 -12.82 1.86 -20.36
N LEU A 169 -12.48 2.57 -19.28
CA LEU A 169 -13.43 2.90 -18.23
C LEU A 169 -14.24 4.14 -18.61
N LYS A 170 -15.54 3.94 -18.81
CA LYS A 170 -16.49 5.05 -18.92
C LYS A 170 -16.77 5.62 -17.54
N THR A 171 -16.20 6.77 -17.24
CA THR A 171 -16.49 7.50 -16.00
C THR A 171 -17.49 8.63 -16.27
N ALA A 172 -18.09 9.16 -15.20
CA ALA A 172 -18.94 10.36 -15.30
C ALA A 172 -18.20 11.60 -15.84
N LEU A 173 -16.86 11.56 -15.86
CA LEU A 173 -15.99 12.62 -16.38
C LEU A 173 -15.50 12.35 -17.82
N GLY A 174 -15.90 11.24 -18.44
CA GLY A 174 -15.48 10.84 -19.79
C GLY A 174 -14.80 9.46 -19.82
N GLU A 175 -14.36 9.08 -21.02
CA GLU A 175 -13.58 7.84 -21.24
C GLU A 175 -12.16 8.05 -20.71
N LEU A 176 -11.74 7.20 -19.77
CA LEU A 176 -10.34 7.06 -19.38
C LEU A 176 -9.79 5.83 -20.10
N LEU A 177 -8.71 6.04 -20.87
CA LEU A 177 -7.88 4.96 -21.41
C LEU A 177 -6.98 4.41 -20.32
#